data_AF-A0AAF0W4U8-F1
#
_entry.id   AF-A0AAF0W4U8-F1
#
_cell.length_a   1.000
_cell.length_b   1.000
_cell.length_c   1.000
_cell.angle_alpha   90.00
_cell.angle_beta   90.00
_cell.angle_gamma   90.00
#
_symmetry.space_group_name_H-M   'P 1'
#
loop_
_entity.id
_entity.type
_entity.pdbx_description
1 polymer ?
#
loop_
_entity_poly.entity_id
_entity_poly.type
_entity_poly.pdbx_seq_one_letter_code
_entity_poly.pdbx_strand_id
1 'polypeptide(L)'
;MNSPTTSVTSQNVVPQKPLVSSTKVLVNSGYESVPIDTVDMGVQVEHVVQNFVEYASSDRVRHVGSSVEGTDNGHVSSSSGNIDSGLWRGYAVNSEFVILLNAIMDKYPETFEHFTTKNKKFGTMKLNMFCTSINDFAKISMIKVNTQMITEYRDVFADLEKLGFNVSWLLSRLNFIEQLRISQPLLPELHAIDGDINDANSKLQDLQIDMDKMKTKLQNLKTLREKKMQDIQELFGTMGRNLAVGYVGDDLLPGSLFT
;
A
#
# COMPACT_ATOMS: atom_id res chain seq x y z
N MET A 1 44.78 -0.53 -46.06
CA MET A 1 45.49 -1.57 -45.29
C MET A 1 44.46 -2.50 -44.72
N ASN A 2 44.59 -3.78 -45.03
CA ASN A 2 43.59 -4.82 -44.89
C ASN A 2 43.76 -5.61 -43.58
N SER A 3 42.62 -5.92 -42.93
CA SER A 3 42.33 -7.10 -42.10
C SER A 3 43.06 -7.28 -40.74
N PRO A 4 42.57 -8.08 -39.76
CA PRO A 4 41.47 -9.06 -39.88
C PRO A 4 40.39 -9.05 -38.78
N THR A 5 39.22 -9.51 -39.24
CA THR A 5 38.09 -10.11 -38.52
C THR A 5 38.52 -11.32 -37.69
N THR A 6 38.08 -11.41 -36.43
CA THR A 6 38.13 -12.66 -35.65
C THR A 6 36.71 -13.15 -35.37
N SER A 7 36.47 -14.37 -35.84
CA SER A 7 35.27 -15.17 -35.65
C SER A 7 35.42 -15.96 -34.34
N VAL A 8 34.44 -15.89 -33.45
CA VAL A 8 34.40 -16.73 -32.23
C VAL A 8 33.30 -17.77 -32.41
N THR A 9 33.74 -19.01 -32.50
CA THR A 9 32.93 -20.22 -32.64
C THR A 9 32.35 -20.64 -31.28
N SER A 10 31.07 -20.96 -31.29
CA SER A 10 30.24 -21.43 -30.19
C SER A 10 30.72 -22.75 -29.57
N GLN A 11 30.53 -22.90 -28.25
CA GLN A 11 30.34 -24.22 -27.63
C GLN A 11 29.03 -24.21 -26.84
N ASN A 12 28.04 -24.92 -27.40
CA ASN A 12 26.84 -25.35 -26.70
C ASN A 12 27.25 -26.41 -25.66
N VAL A 13 27.26 -26.04 -24.39
CA VAL A 13 27.34 -27.00 -23.28
C VAL A 13 25.91 -27.29 -22.85
N VAL A 14 25.47 -28.52 -23.11
CA VAL A 14 24.22 -29.09 -22.61
C VAL A 14 24.42 -29.42 -21.12
N PRO A 15 23.68 -28.80 -20.17
CA PRO A 15 23.75 -29.20 -18.78
C PRO A 15 22.93 -30.49 -18.60
N GLN A 16 23.61 -31.59 -18.27
CA GLN A 16 22.98 -32.82 -17.82
C GLN A 16 22.23 -32.57 -16.50
N LYS A 17 20.99 -33.03 -16.44
CA LYS A 17 20.09 -32.99 -15.28
C LYS A 17 20.47 -34.12 -14.32
N PRO A 18 20.90 -33.85 -13.06
CA PRO A 18 21.07 -34.91 -12.08
C PRO A 18 19.72 -35.28 -11.47
N LEU A 19 19.28 -36.51 -11.73
CA LEU A 19 18.23 -37.20 -10.99
C LEU A 19 18.82 -37.67 -9.65
N VAL A 20 18.55 -36.95 -8.57
CA VAL A 20 18.69 -37.49 -7.22
C VAL A 20 17.47 -37.08 -6.41
N SER A 21 16.54 -38.01 -6.20
CA SER A 21 15.48 -37.84 -5.21
C SER A 21 16.10 -37.96 -3.82
N SER A 22 16.23 -36.83 -3.13
CA SER A 22 16.65 -36.81 -1.75
C SER A 22 15.41 -37.01 -0.87
N THR A 23 15.22 -38.24 -0.39
CA THR A 23 14.24 -38.56 0.65
C THR A 23 14.71 -37.93 1.95
N LYS A 24 14.18 -36.75 2.29
CA LYS A 24 14.38 -36.14 3.60
C LYS A 24 13.47 -36.82 4.61
N VAL A 25 14.09 -37.61 5.48
CA VAL A 25 13.49 -38.10 6.72
C VAL A 25 13.26 -36.90 7.64
N LEU A 26 12.02 -36.70 8.05
CA LEU A 26 11.60 -35.65 8.98
C LEU A 26 12.06 -36.05 10.40
N VAL A 27 13.19 -35.51 10.85
CA VAL A 27 13.62 -35.62 12.25
C VAL A 27 12.95 -34.46 13.00
N ASN A 28 12.00 -34.79 13.86
CA ASN A 28 11.44 -33.88 14.86
C ASN A 28 12.53 -33.49 15.85
N SER A 29 13.16 -32.32 15.68
CA SER A 29 13.91 -31.70 16.78
C SER A 29 12.96 -30.82 17.57
N GLY A 30 12.63 -31.26 18.78
CA GLY A 30 11.97 -30.42 19.78
C GLY A 30 12.89 -29.28 20.15
N TYR A 31 12.46 -28.05 19.86
CA TYR A 31 13.10 -26.86 20.39
C TYR A 31 12.42 -26.54 21.72
N GLU A 32 13.13 -26.87 22.80
CA GLU A 32 12.90 -26.35 24.14
C GLU A 32 13.04 -24.82 24.07
N SER A 33 11.94 -24.10 24.30
CA SER A 33 11.93 -22.64 24.28
C SER A 33 12.57 -22.13 25.57
N VAL A 34 13.77 -21.56 25.43
CA VAL A 34 14.41 -20.75 26.47
C VAL A 34 13.65 -19.42 26.58
N PRO A 35 13.22 -18.99 27.78
CA PRO A 35 12.58 -17.70 27.96
C PRO A 35 13.64 -16.60 27.82
N ILE A 36 13.53 -15.81 26.76
CA ILE A 36 14.28 -14.57 26.62
C ILE A 36 13.42 -13.46 27.23
N ASP A 37 13.80 -13.03 28.42
CA ASP A 37 13.30 -11.81 29.05
C ASP A 37 13.61 -10.63 28.13
N THR A 38 12.61 -10.24 27.36
CA THR A 38 12.69 -9.08 26.47
C THR A 38 12.38 -7.86 27.33
N VAL A 39 13.41 -7.07 27.63
CA VAL A 39 13.27 -5.79 28.30
C VAL A 39 12.51 -4.85 27.35
N ASP A 40 11.28 -4.57 27.72
CA ASP A 40 10.37 -3.62 27.08
C ASP A 40 10.97 -2.20 27.15
N MET A 41 11.70 -1.81 26.10
CA MET A 41 12.09 -0.41 25.87
C MET A 41 10.98 0.25 25.06
N GLY A 42 9.87 0.55 25.74
CA GLY A 42 8.74 1.30 25.22
C GLY A 42 9.16 2.70 24.75
N VAL A 43 9.57 2.79 23.49
CA VAL A 43 9.53 4.04 22.72
C VAL A 43 8.25 3.97 21.91
N GLN A 44 7.19 4.62 22.41
CA GLN A 44 6.01 4.89 21.60
C GLN A 44 6.42 5.83 20.47
N VAL A 45 6.77 5.25 19.32
CA VAL A 45 6.80 5.98 18.06
C VAL A 45 5.34 6.14 17.66
N GLU A 46 4.79 7.29 18.01
CA GLU A 46 3.47 7.74 17.57
C GLU A 46 3.44 7.69 16.04
N HIS A 47 2.84 6.64 15.51
CA HIS A 47 2.73 6.37 14.08
C HIS A 47 1.68 7.33 13.52
N VAL A 48 2.05 8.61 13.38
CA VAL A 48 1.27 9.60 12.66
C VAL A 48 1.38 9.26 11.18
N VAL A 49 0.50 8.36 10.74
CA VAL A 49 0.19 8.14 9.33
C VAL A 49 -0.27 9.49 8.78
N GLN A 50 0.64 10.19 8.11
CA GLN A 50 0.33 11.39 7.34
C GLN A 50 -0.51 10.95 6.14
N ASN A 51 -1.82 10.89 6.35
CA ASN A 51 -2.81 10.99 5.29
C ASN A 51 -2.69 12.39 4.69
N PHE A 52 -1.73 12.59 3.78
CA PHE A 52 -1.90 13.60 2.76
C PHE A 52 -3.01 13.08 1.84
N VAL A 53 -4.23 13.46 2.18
CA VAL A 53 -5.41 13.25 1.35
C VAL A 53 -5.09 13.80 -0.03
N GLU A 54 -5.06 12.91 -1.00
CA GLU A 54 -5.00 13.23 -2.42
C GLU A 54 -6.25 14.06 -2.73
N TYR A 55 -6.10 15.38 -2.79
CA TYR A 55 -7.18 16.29 -3.15
C TYR A 55 -7.52 16.10 -4.62
N ALA A 56 -8.36 15.12 -4.91
CA ALA A 56 -9.04 14.98 -6.17
C ALA A 56 -9.96 16.20 -6.37
N SER A 57 -9.51 17.12 -7.23
CA SER A 57 -10.30 18.24 -7.74
C SER A 57 -11.55 17.68 -8.42
N SER A 58 -12.69 17.71 -7.73
CA SER A 58 -13.98 17.32 -8.26
C SER A 58 -14.70 18.55 -8.78
N ASP A 59 -14.34 18.97 -9.98
CA ASP A 59 -15.09 19.97 -10.74
C ASP A 59 -16.20 19.26 -11.54
N ARG A 60 -17.41 19.27 -10.99
CA ARG A 60 -18.64 18.92 -11.73
C ARG A 60 -19.73 19.94 -11.44
N VAL A 61 -19.57 21.13 -11.99
CA VAL A 61 -20.68 22.09 -12.18
C VAL A 61 -21.57 21.56 -13.32
N ARG A 62 -22.68 20.92 -12.96
CA ARG A 62 -23.82 20.72 -13.88
C ARG A 62 -24.65 21.99 -13.88
N HIS A 63 -24.41 22.88 -14.84
CA HIS A 63 -25.32 23.97 -15.14
C HIS A 63 -26.53 23.44 -15.91
N VAL A 64 -27.69 23.43 -15.25
CA VAL A 64 -29.00 23.25 -15.90
C VAL A 64 -29.48 24.62 -16.37
N GLY A 65 -29.81 24.70 -17.66
CA GLY A 65 -30.22 25.94 -18.32
C GLY A 65 -31.61 26.40 -17.93
N SER A 66 -31.76 27.72 -17.89
CA SER A 66 -33.03 28.43 -18.05
C SER A 66 -32.72 29.66 -18.91
N SER A 67 -33.21 29.62 -20.15
CA SER A 67 -33.15 30.70 -21.12
C SER A 67 -34.28 31.68 -20.82
N VAL A 68 -33.94 32.94 -20.53
CA VAL A 68 -34.87 34.07 -20.64
C VAL A 68 -34.16 35.17 -21.39
N GLU A 69 -34.72 35.48 -22.55
CA GLU A 69 -34.31 36.46 -23.53
C GLU A 69 -34.67 37.87 -23.03
N GLY A 70 -33.68 38.77 -23.00
CA GLY A 70 -33.84 40.14 -22.50
C GLY A 70 -32.67 41.05 -22.84
N THR A 71 -32.81 41.73 -23.98
CA THR A 71 -32.35 43.09 -24.34
C THR A 71 -31.05 43.65 -23.75
N ASP A 72 -30.06 43.76 -24.65
CA ASP A 72 -29.20 44.93 -24.92
C ASP A 72 -28.63 45.73 -23.73
N ASN A 73 -27.31 45.63 -23.53
CA ASN A 73 -26.39 46.77 -23.42
C ASN A 73 -24.95 46.27 -23.34
N GLY A 74 -24.14 46.63 -24.35
CA GLY A 74 -22.71 46.33 -24.43
C GLY A 74 -21.90 47.07 -23.35
N HIS A 75 -21.81 46.48 -22.17
CA HIS A 75 -20.74 46.78 -21.22
C HIS A 75 -19.66 45.71 -21.39
N VAL A 76 -18.55 46.07 -22.02
CA VAL A 76 -17.33 45.26 -22.01
C VAL A 76 -16.78 45.31 -20.58
N SER A 77 -17.36 44.46 -19.72
CA SER A 77 -16.75 44.10 -18.45
C SER A 77 -15.50 43.33 -18.79
N SER A 78 -14.36 44.01 -18.74
CA SER A 78 -13.06 43.37 -18.62
C SER A 78 -13.07 42.56 -17.33
N SER A 79 -13.57 41.33 -17.43
CA SER A 79 -13.38 40.26 -16.47
C SER A 79 -11.90 39.89 -16.55
N SER A 80 -11.06 40.79 -16.04
CA SER A 80 -9.70 40.49 -15.62
C SER A 80 -9.84 39.32 -14.66
N GLY A 81 -9.54 38.13 -15.15
CA GLY A 81 -9.76 36.85 -14.49
C GLY A 81 -9.40 36.96 -13.02
N ASN A 82 -10.37 36.64 -12.18
CA ASN A 82 -10.24 36.63 -10.73
C ASN A 82 -9.17 35.59 -10.38
N ILE A 83 -7.91 36.04 -10.28
CA ILE A 83 -6.76 35.20 -9.96
C ILE A 83 -7.04 34.62 -8.58
N ASP A 84 -7.08 33.29 -8.50
CA ASP A 84 -7.44 32.44 -7.34
C ASP A 84 -6.61 32.74 -6.09
N SER A 85 -6.81 33.92 -5.50
CA SER A 85 -6.09 34.41 -4.34
C SER A 85 -6.99 34.30 -3.11
N GLY A 86 -6.49 33.59 -2.10
CA GLY A 86 -7.10 33.48 -0.79
C GLY A 86 -6.47 34.45 0.19
N LEU A 87 -7.23 34.87 1.20
CA LEU A 87 -6.71 35.72 2.27
C LEU A 87 -6.30 34.86 3.47
N TRP A 88 -5.02 34.84 3.82
CA TRP A 88 -4.52 34.20 5.04
C TRP A 88 -4.02 35.25 6.02
N ARG A 89 -4.72 35.43 7.15
CA ARG A 89 -4.42 36.43 8.20
C ARG A 89 -4.17 37.85 7.66
N GLY A 90 -4.89 38.25 6.60
CA GLY A 90 -4.77 39.57 5.98
C GLY A 90 -3.72 39.68 4.87
N TYR A 91 -3.03 38.59 4.52
CA TYR A 91 -2.12 38.49 3.37
C TYR A 91 -2.83 37.80 2.21
N ALA A 92 -2.77 38.39 1.02
CA ALA A 92 -3.26 37.75 -0.20
C ALA A 92 -2.23 36.71 -0.64
N VAL A 93 -2.57 35.43 -0.56
CA VAL A 93 -1.74 34.29 -0.98
C VAL A 93 -2.52 33.49 -2.02
N ASN A 94 -1.88 32.56 -2.72
CA ASN A 94 -2.63 31.68 -3.61
C ASN A 94 -3.64 30.84 -2.80
N SER A 95 -4.81 30.58 -3.36
CA SER A 95 -5.91 29.89 -2.66
C SER A 95 -5.52 28.50 -2.15
N GLU A 96 -4.72 27.75 -2.92
CA GLU A 96 -4.21 26.44 -2.54
C GLU A 96 -3.27 26.50 -1.32
N PHE A 97 -2.61 27.64 -1.11
CA PHE A 97 -1.71 27.84 0.02
C PHE A 97 -2.43 28.17 1.33
N VAL A 98 -3.69 28.62 1.29
CA VAL A 98 -4.45 28.89 2.51
C VAL A 98 -4.61 27.61 3.35
N ILE A 99 -4.93 26.49 2.68
CA ILE A 99 -5.10 25.19 3.33
C ILE A 99 -3.76 24.72 3.93
N LEU A 100 -2.68 24.82 3.15
CA LEU A 100 -1.34 24.45 3.59
C LEU A 100 -0.89 25.28 4.81
N LEU A 101 -1.08 26.60 4.76
CA LEU A 101 -0.71 27.49 5.86
C LEU A 101 -1.51 27.23 7.14
N ASN A 102 -2.80 26.93 7.03
CA ASN A 102 -3.61 26.52 8.19
C ASN A 102 -3.09 25.21 8.79
N ALA A 103 -2.85 24.20 7.96
CA ALA A 103 -2.32 22.92 8.43
C ALA A 103 -0.96 23.06 9.12
N ILE A 104 -0.07 23.92 8.61
CA ILE A 104 1.22 24.21 9.25
C ILE A 104 1.02 25.00 10.54
N MET A 105 0.14 26.00 10.58
CA MET A 105 -0.14 26.76 11.79
C MET A 105 -0.71 25.88 12.91
N ASP A 106 -1.58 24.93 12.56
CA ASP A 106 -2.20 24.03 13.52
C ASP A 106 -1.18 23.02 14.07
N LYS A 107 -0.26 22.53 13.23
CA LYS A 107 0.71 21.49 13.61
C LYS A 107 2.02 22.03 14.18
N TYR A 108 2.48 23.18 13.69
CA TYR A 108 3.77 23.79 13.99
C TYR A 108 3.61 25.32 14.15
N PRO A 109 2.84 25.79 15.14
CA PRO A 109 2.54 27.22 15.31
C PRO A 109 3.80 28.10 15.44
N GLU A 110 4.88 27.56 16.03
CA GLU A 110 6.18 28.22 16.17
C GLU A 110 6.80 28.64 14.83
N THR A 111 6.39 28.02 13.72
CA THR A 111 6.80 28.37 12.35
C THR A 111 6.65 29.87 12.07
N PHE A 112 5.60 30.49 12.63
CA PHE A 112 5.24 31.87 12.34
C PHE A 112 5.53 32.84 13.50
N GLU A 113 6.15 32.38 14.59
CA GLU A 113 6.39 33.18 15.80
C GLU A 113 7.17 34.47 15.50
N HIS A 114 8.17 34.40 14.61
CA HIS A 114 9.00 35.53 14.21
C HIS A 114 8.56 36.15 12.88
N PHE A 115 7.46 35.68 12.29
CA PHE A 115 6.91 36.23 11.07
C PHE A 115 6.19 37.54 11.35
N THR A 116 6.96 38.63 11.41
CA THR A 116 6.43 39.98 11.56
C THR A 116 6.85 40.83 10.37
N THR A 117 5.87 41.34 9.62
CA THR A 117 6.13 42.27 8.53
C THR A 117 5.04 43.33 8.46
N LYS A 118 5.45 44.59 8.54
CA LYS A 118 4.53 45.73 8.39
C LYS A 118 4.12 45.93 6.93
N ASN A 119 4.96 45.49 5.99
CA ASN A 119 4.68 45.61 4.56
C ASN A 119 3.92 44.38 4.07
N LYS A 120 2.62 44.56 3.77
CA LYS A 120 1.73 43.48 3.31
C LYS A 120 2.23 42.79 2.04
N LYS A 121 2.72 43.56 1.06
CA LYS A 121 3.23 43.01 -0.21
C LYS A 121 4.43 42.10 0.02
N PHE A 122 5.35 42.54 0.89
CA PHE A 122 6.51 41.73 1.25
C PHE A 122 6.13 40.49 2.07
N GLY A 123 5.14 40.61 2.96
CA GLY A 123 4.62 39.45 3.69
C GLY A 123 3.96 38.41 2.80
N THR A 124 3.12 38.85 1.85
CA THR A 124 2.57 37.99 0.80
C THR A 124 3.67 37.27 0.02
N MET A 125 4.71 38.00 -0.41
CA MET A 125 5.82 37.39 -1.16
C MET A 125 6.54 36.32 -0.34
N LYS A 126 6.84 36.60 0.94
CA LYS A 126 7.47 35.64 1.85
C LYS A 126 6.61 34.38 2.04
N LEU A 127 5.31 34.54 2.27
CA LEU A 127 4.38 33.42 2.46
C LEU A 127 4.27 32.56 1.21
N ASN A 128 4.14 33.18 0.03
CA ASN A 128 4.11 32.43 -1.22
C ASN A 128 5.42 31.67 -1.45
N MET A 129 6.58 32.29 -1.18
CA MET A 129 7.87 31.61 -1.29
C MET A 129 7.97 30.42 -0.33
N PHE A 130 7.59 30.61 0.94
CA PHE A 130 7.54 29.56 1.95
C PHE A 130 6.65 28.37 1.51
N CYS A 131 5.43 28.66 1.05
CA CYS A 131 4.49 27.63 0.60
C CYS A 131 4.97 26.89 -0.65
N THR A 132 5.52 27.60 -1.63
CA THR A 132 6.09 26.98 -2.83
C THR A 132 7.24 26.04 -2.45
N SER A 133 8.18 26.48 -1.62
CA SER A 133 9.31 25.63 -1.17
C SER A 133 8.84 24.37 -0.44
N ILE A 134 7.83 24.47 0.43
CA ILE A 134 7.27 23.29 1.13
C ILE A 134 6.52 22.38 0.17
N ASN A 135 5.72 22.93 -0.72
CA ASN A 135 4.97 22.17 -1.71
C ASN A 135 5.90 21.41 -2.65
N ASP A 136 6.98 22.04 -3.10
CA ASP A 136 8.01 21.42 -3.94
C ASP A 136 8.74 20.33 -3.18
N PHE A 137 9.13 20.59 -1.92
CA PHE A 137 9.74 19.59 -1.04
C PHE A 137 8.85 18.36 -0.83
N ALA A 138 7.55 18.56 -0.58
CA ALA A 138 6.59 17.49 -0.34
C ALA A 138 6.34 16.60 -1.57
N LYS A 139 6.57 17.11 -2.79
CA LYS A 139 6.37 16.37 -4.05
C LYS A 139 7.56 15.51 -4.45
N ILE A 140 8.68 15.57 -3.72
CA ILE A 140 9.87 14.79 -4.05
C ILE A 140 9.63 13.32 -3.73
N SER A 141 9.82 12.46 -4.73
CA SER A 141 9.85 11.01 -4.53
C SER A 141 11.14 10.59 -3.85
N MET A 142 11.05 9.76 -2.80
CA MET A 142 12.21 9.19 -2.09
C MET A 142 13.21 8.48 -3.01
N ILE A 143 12.75 7.91 -4.13
CA ILE A 143 13.59 7.24 -5.13
C ILE A 143 14.52 8.24 -5.85
N LYS A 144 14.08 9.50 -5.99
CA LYS A 144 14.83 10.56 -6.68
C LYS A 144 15.73 11.37 -5.73
N VAL A 145 15.55 11.24 -4.41
CA VAL A 145 16.33 11.99 -3.42
C VAL A 145 17.80 11.58 -3.50
N ASN A 146 18.66 12.57 -3.75
CA ASN A 146 20.10 12.41 -3.75
C ASN A 146 20.77 13.43 -2.80
N THR A 147 22.10 13.34 -2.65
CA THR A 147 22.82 14.13 -1.64
C THR A 147 22.81 15.61 -2.02
N GLN A 148 22.91 15.89 -3.31
CA GLN A 148 22.85 17.24 -3.84
C GLN A 148 21.48 17.87 -3.55
N MET A 149 20.37 17.18 -3.80
CA MET A 149 19.03 17.66 -3.47
C MET A 149 18.88 17.94 -1.98
N ILE A 150 19.40 17.06 -1.12
CA ILE A 150 19.36 17.28 0.34
C ILE A 150 20.10 18.59 0.68
N THR A 151 21.30 18.80 0.15
CA THR A 151 22.05 20.05 0.36
C THR A 151 21.30 21.27 -0.16
N GLU A 152 20.74 21.21 -1.37
CA GLU A 152 19.95 22.30 -1.97
C GLU A 152 18.75 22.68 -1.08
N TYR A 153 18.03 21.70 -0.53
CA TYR A 153 16.93 21.98 0.40
C TYR A 153 17.39 22.52 1.75
N ARG A 154 18.58 22.14 2.25
CA ARG A 154 19.15 22.78 3.44
C ARG A 154 19.39 24.26 3.20
N ASP A 155 19.90 24.64 2.04
CA ASP A 155 20.14 26.03 1.68
C ASP A 155 18.83 26.81 1.56
N VAL A 156 17.81 26.23 0.90
CA VAL A 156 16.47 26.82 0.82
C VAL A 156 15.87 27.03 2.21
N PHE A 157 15.98 26.06 3.12
CA PHE A 157 15.45 26.19 4.48
C PHE A 157 16.23 27.23 5.29
N ALA A 158 17.55 27.33 5.14
CA ALA A 158 18.33 28.39 5.76
C ALA A 158 17.90 29.79 5.27
N ASP A 159 17.53 29.93 4.00
CA ASP A 159 16.99 31.18 3.46
C ASP A 159 15.58 31.49 3.99
N LEU A 160 14.72 30.50 4.16
CA LEU A 160 13.41 30.67 4.82
C LEU A 160 13.56 31.11 6.28
N GLU A 161 14.54 30.58 7.00
CA GLU A 161 14.86 30.98 8.37
C GLU A 161 15.26 32.46 8.45
N LYS A 162 16.11 32.92 7.53
CA LYS A 162 16.46 34.36 7.39
C LYS A 162 15.25 35.25 7.12
N LEU A 163 14.17 34.72 6.55
CA LEU A 163 12.92 35.45 6.32
C LEU A 163 12.01 35.50 7.55
N GLY A 164 12.36 34.82 8.64
CA GLY A 164 11.66 34.81 9.91
C GLY A 164 10.73 33.61 10.12
N PHE A 165 10.89 32.54 9.33
CA PHE A 165 10.15 31.29 9.54
C PHE A 165 10.96 30.32 10.38
N ASN A 166 10.36 29.74 11.42
CA ASN A 166 11.00 28.63 12.13
C ASN A 166 10.78 27.33 11.33
N VAL A 167 11.86 26.82 10.74
CA VAL A 167 11.85 25.63 9.86
C VAL A 167 12.54 24.42 10.49
N SER A 168 12.71 24.42 11.81
CA SER A 168 13.37 23.33 12.54
C SER A 168 12.72 21.96 12.28
N TRP A 169 11.39 21.90 12.11
CA TRP A 169 10.67 20.68 11.78
C TRP A 169 10.95 20.18 10.36
N LEU A 170 11.15 21.08 9.38
CA LEU A 170 11.55 20.73 8.01
C LEU A 170 12.99 20.18 7.99
N LEU A 171 13.90 20.84 8.70
CA LEU A 171 15.28 20.37 8.85
C LEU A 171 15.33 18.99 9.53
N SER A 172 14.55 18.78 10.57
CA SER A 172 14.44 17.48 11.25
C SER A 172 13.91 16.40 10.29
N ARG A 173 12.90 16.72 9.48
CA ARG A 173 12.37 15.81 8.46
C ARG A 173 13.41 15.50 7.38
N LEU A 174 14.18 16.48 6.96
CA LEU A 174 15.25 16.32 5.96
C LEU A 174 16.40 15.45 6.50
N ASN A 175 16.80 15.64 7.77
CA ASN A 175 17.77 14.79 8.45
C ASN A 175 17.30 13.33 8.51
N PHE A 176 16.01 13.11 8.80
CA PHE A 176 15.43 11.76 8.80
C PHE A 176 15.47 11.13 7.41
N ILE A 177 15.14 11.88 6.35
CA ILE A 177 15.24 11.41 4.95
C ILE A 177 16.68 11.03 4.60
N GLU A 178 17.66 11.84 5.01
CA GLU A 178 19.08 11.54 4.81
C GLU A 178 19.50 10.24 5.50
N GLN A 179 19.09 10.04 6.75
CA GLN A 179 19.34 8.80 7.50
C GLN A 179 18.68 7.60 6.83
N LEU A 180 17.40 7.69 6.46
CA LEU A 180 16.69 6.62 5.75
C LEU A 180 17.41 6.23 4.45
N ARG A 181 17.96 7.21 3.74
CA ARG A 181 18.72 6.94 2.53
C ARG A 181 20.03 6.24 2.83
N ILE A 182 20.73 6.57 3.90
CA ILE A 182 21.94 5.83 4.32
C ILE A 182 21.55 4.39 4.70
N SER A 183 20.38 4.21 5.30
CA SER A 183 19.78 2.90 5.58
C SER A 183 19.14 2.21 4.35
N GLN A 184 19.48 2.65 3.12
CA GLN A 184 18.92 2.13 1.87
C GLN A 184 18.86 0.60 1.68
N PRO A 185 19.76 -0.26 2.20
CA PRO A 185 19.60 -1.70 2.01
C PRO A 185 18.23 -2.24 2.46
N LEU A 186 17.58 -1.58 3.42
CA LEU A 186 16.30 -2.05 3.97
C LEU A 186 15.11 -1.85 3.01
N LEU A 187 15.15 -0.88 2.09
CA LEU A 187 14.01 -0.60 1.20
C LEU A 187 13.84 -1.66 0.09
N PRO A 188 14.89 -2.08 -0.64
CA PRO A 188 14.80 -3.21 -1.55
C PRO A 188 14.45 -4.51 -0.84
N GLU A 189 14.98 -4.74 0.37
CA GLU A 189 14.63 -5.90 1.19
C GLU A 189 13.15 -5.91 1.54
N LEU A 190 12.60 -4.77 1.98
CA LEU A 190 11.17 -4.63 2.26
C LEU A 190 10.32 -4.90 1.02
N HIS A 191 10.69 -4.34 -0.14
CA HIS A 191 9.97 -4.59 -1.39
C HIS A 191 10.06 -6.07 -1.82
N ALA A 192 11.19 -6.74 -1.58
CA ALA A 192 11.31 -8.17 -1.85
C ALA A 192 10.38 -8.98 -0.93
N ILE A 193 10.34 -8.65 0.36
CA ILE A 193 9.41 -9.25 1.34
C ILE A 193 7.95 -9.02 0.91
N ASP A 194 7.58 -7.81 0.50
CA ASP A 194 6.23 -7.52 -0.01
C ASP A 194 5.90 -8.37 -1.25
N GLY A 195 6.88 -8.58 -2.13
CA GLY A 195 6.77 -9.48 -3.28
C GLY A 195 6.50 -10.93 -2.84
N ASP A 196 7.26 -11.44 -1.89
CA ASP A 196 7.11 -12.80 -1.36
C ASP A 196 5.76 -12.99 -0.65
N ILE A 197 5.29 -11.97 0.09
CA ILE A 197 3.96 -11.97 0.73
C ILE A 197 2.86 -12.07 -0.33
N ASN A 198 2.95 -11.31 -1.42
CA ASN A 198 1.95 -11.34 -2.49
C ASN A 198 1.93 -12.69 -3.23
N ASP A 199 3.09 -13.31 -3.47
CA ASP A 199 3.19 -14.64 -4.06
C ASP A 199 2.60 -15.71 -3.12
N ALA A 200 2.92 -15.66 -1.82
CA ALA A 200 2.37 -16.56 -0.82
C ALA A 200 0.84 -16.43 -0.71
N ASN A 201 0.30 -15.21 -0.73
CA ASN A 201 -1.14 -14.95 -0.72
C ASN A 201 -1.83 -15.52 -1.97
N SER A 202 -1.21 -15.38 -3.14
CA SER A 202 -1.74 -15.93 -4.39
C SER A 202 -1.82 -17.46 -4.33
N LYS A 203 -0.76 -18.12 -3.84
CA LYS A 203 -0.74 -19.58 -3.63
C LYS A 203 -1.80 -20.04 -2.62
N LEU A 204 -2.03 -19.26 -1.56
CA LEU A 204 -3.05 -19.57 -0.56
C LEU A 204 -4.46 -19.51 -1.18
N GLN A 205 -4.72 -18.54 -2.06
CA GLN A 205 -5.99 -18.45 -2.79
C GLN A 205 -6.18 -19.64 -3.74
N ASP A 206 -5.15 -20.06 -4.46
CA ASP A 206 -5.22 -21.25 -5.33
C ASP A 206 -5.54 -22.52 -4.53
N LEU A 207 -4.86 -22.72 -3.39
CA LEU A 207 -5.13 -23.86 -2.49
C LEU A 207 -6.56 -23.82 -1.92
N GLN A 208 -7.08 -22.63 -1.62
CA GLN A 208 -8.46 -22.46 -1.15
C GLN A 208 -9.47 -22.89 -2.24
N ILE A 209 -9.25 -22.49 -3.50
CA ILE A 209 -10.07 -22.89 -4.64
C ILE A 209 -10.07 -24.41 -4.81
N ASP A 210 -8.89 -25.05 -4.73
CA ASP A 210 -8.76 -26.50 -4.83
C ASP A 210 -9.46 -27.24 -3.69
N MET A 211 -9.35 -26.72 -2.47
CA MET A 211 -10.06 -27.26 -1.31
C MET A 211 -11.58 -27.21 -1.50
N ASP A 212 -12.12 -26.08 -1.98
CA ASP A 212 -13.56 -25.92 -2.22
C ASP A 212 -14.06 -26.84 -3.35
N LYS A 213 -13.24 -27.06 -4.38
CA LYS A 213 -13.50 -28.05 -5.43
C LYS A 213 -13.54 -29.48 -4.88
N MET A 214 -12.58 -29.86 -4.04
CA MET A 214 -12.55 -31.18 -3.40
C MET A 214 -13.74 -31.38 -2.46
N LYS A 215 -14.11 -30.36 -1.69
CA LYS A 215 -15.28 -30.36 -0.81
C LYS A 215 -16.57 -30.60 -1.60
N THR A 216 -16.73 -29.93 -2.74
CA THR A 216 -17.87 -30.13 -3.65
C THR A 216 -17.90 -31.56 -4.20
N LYS A 217 -16.76 -32.10 -4.65
CA LYS A 217 -16.66 -33.49 -5.13
C LYS A 217 -17.02 -34.51 -4.04
N LEU A 218 -16.55 -34.28 -2.81
CA LEU A 218 -16.88 -35.14 -1.67
C LEU A 218 -18.39 -35.14 -1.39
N GLN A 219 -19.04 -33.98 -1.42
CA GLN A 219 -20.49 -33.88 -1.24
C GLN A 219 -21.24 -34.63 -2.35
N ASN A 220 -20.85 -34.45 -3.62
CA ASN A 220 -21.45 -35.19 -4.73
C ASN A 220 -21.31 -36.71 -4.57
N LEU A 221 -20.15 -37.18 -4.09
CA LEU A 221 -19.93 -38.61 -3.81
C LEU A 221 -20.80 -39.11 -2.65
N LYS A 222 -20.99 -38.30 -1.59
CA LYS A 222 -21.91 -38.64 -0.49
C LYS A 222 -23.34 -38.76 -0.97
N THR A 223 -23.83 -37.78 -1.72
CA THR A 223 -25.18 -37.81 -2.33
C THR A 223 -25.35 -39.00 -3.27
N LEU A 224 -24.33 -39.31 -4.10
CA LEU A 224 -24.36 -40.48 -4.98
C LEU A 224 -24.45 -41.78 -4.19
N ARG A 225 -23.67 -41.90 -3.10
CA ARG A 225 -23.73 -43.07 -2.21
C ARG A 225 -25.12 -43.21 -1.58
N GLU A 226 -25.69 -42.13 -1.07
CA GLU A 226 -27.04 -42.13 -0.48
C GLU A 226 -28.09 -42.58 -1.50
N LYS A 227 -28.05 -42.03 -2.72
CA LYS A 227 -28.93 -42.46 -3.80
C LYS A 227 -28.78 -43.94 -4.12
N LYS A 228 -27.54 -44.45 -4.22
CA LYS A 228 -27.30 -45.88 -4.47
C LYS A 228 -27.77 -46.79 -3.34
N MET A 229 -27.65 -46.34 -2.09
CA MET A 229 -28.21 -47.06 -0.95
C MET A 229 -29.74 -47.11 -0.98
N GLN A 230 -30.38 -46.02 -1.44
CA GLN A 230 -31.82 -45.99 -1.64
C GLN A 230 -32.26 -46.94 -2.77
N ASP A 231 -31.58 -46.90 -3.93
CA ASP A 231 -31.85 -47.83 -5.05
C ASP A 231 -31.79 -49.31 -4.57
N ILE A 232 -30.78 -49.66 -3.76
CA ILE A 232 -30.63 -51.01 -3.18
C ILE A 232 -31.80 -51.34 -2.24
N GLN A 233 -32.19 -50.40 -1.38
CA GLN A 233 -33.30 -50.61 -0.44
C GLN A 233 -34.63 -50.79 -1.18
N GLU A 234 -34.86 -50.04 -2.26
CA GLU A 234 -36.06 -50.17 -3.09
C GLU A 234 -36.13 -51.54 -3.79
N LEU A 235 -34.99 -52.05 -4.27
CA LEU A 235 -34.91 -53.34 -4.98
C LEU A 235 -34.94 -54.58 -4.06
N PHE A 236 -34.29 -54.50 -2.89
CA PHE A 236 -34.01 -55.67 -2.04
C PHE A 236 -34.57 -55.54 -0.62
N GLY A 237 -35.35 -54.48 -0.35
CA GLY A 237 -35.88 -54.19 0.97
C GLY A 237 -34.79 -53.83 1.99
N THR A 238 -35.13 -53.93 3.27
CA THR A 238 -34.23 -53.61 4.38
C THR A 238 -33.03 -54.57 4.46
N MET A 239 -33.21 -55.83 4.07
CA MET A 239 -32.13 -56.84 4.07
C MET A 239 -30.99 -56.46 3.12
N GLY A 240 -31.30 -56.08 1.87
CA GLY A 240 -30.27 -55.65 0.92
C GLY A 240 -29.54 -54.37 1.37
N ARG A 241 -30.24 -53.45 2.05
CA ARG A 241 -29.62 -52.27 2.64
C ARG A 241 -28.64 -52.64 3.76
N ASN A 242 -29.02 -53.53 4.67
CA ASN A 242 -28.15 -53.97 5.77
C ASN A 242 -26.87 -54.63 5.25
N LEU A 243 -27.01 -55.54 4.29
CA LEU A 243 -25.87 -56.20 3.63
C LEU A 243 -24.94 -55.21 2.90
N ALA A 244 -25.47 -54.12 2.35
CA ALA A 244 -24.65 -53.10 1.68
C ALA A 244 -23.96 -52.12 2.64
N VAL A 245 -24.40 -52.04 3.91
CA VAL A 245 -23.80 -51.20 4.95
C VAL A 245 -22.79 -51.98 5.82
N GLY A 246 -22.90 -53.31 5.91
CA GLY A 246 -22.17 -54.13 6.88
C GLY A 246 -21.78 -55.53 6.39
N TYR A 247 -21.48 -56.42 7.34
CA TYR A 247 -21.00 -57.77 7.05
C TYR A 247 -22.16 -58.77 6.97
N VAL A 248 -21.98 -59.80 6.14
CA VAL A 248 -22.96 -60.87 5.85
C VAL A 248 -23.53 -61.56 7.11
N GLY A 249 -22.85 -61.47 8.25
CA GLY A 249 -23.27 -62.06 9.52
C GLY A 249 -24.30 -61.26 10.31
N ASP A 250 -24.48 -59.96 10.04
CA ASP A 250 -25.31 -59.08 10.88
C ASP A 250 -26.82 -59.40 10.77
N ASP A 251 -27.25 -60.00 9.65
CA ASP A 251 -28.64 -60.42 9.45
C ASP A 251 -28.93 -61.86 9.94
N LEU A 252 -27.91 -62.62 10.33
CA LEU A 252 -28.04 -64.03 10.71
C LEU A 252 -28.32 -64.23 12.20
N LEU A 253 -28.06 -63.22 13.04
CA LEU A 253 -28.28 -63.30 14.48
C LEU A 253 -29.28 -62.21 14.90
N PRO A 254 -30.39 -62.55 15.58
CA PRO A 254 -31.25 -61.54 16.17
C PRO A 254 -30.43 -60.71 17.16
N GLY A 255 -30.55 -59.38 17.08
CA GLY A 255 -29.73 -58.39 17.80
C GLY A 255 -29.80 -58.42 19.33
N SER A 256 -30.30 -59.50 19.93
CA SER A 256 -30.41 -59.70 21.38
C SER A 256 -29.21 -60.40 22.02
N LEU A 257 -28.13 -60.69 21.29
CA LEU A 257 -27.00 -61.51 21.78
C LEU A 257 -25.67 -60.76 22.00
N PHE A 258 -25.62 -59.44 21.78
CA PHE A 258 -24.37 -58.65 21.89
C PHE A 258 -24.46 -57.39 22.76
N THR A 259 -25.42 -57.33 23.70
CA THR A 259 -25.39 -56.37 24.84
C THR A 259 -24.76 -56.99 26.06
#